data_AF-A0AAD8TC42-F1
#
_entry.id   AF-A0AAD8TC42-F1
#
_cell.length_a   1.000
_cell.length_b   1.000
_cell.length_c   1.000
_cell.angle_alpha   90.00
_cell.angle_beta   90.00
_cell.angle_gamma   90.00
#
_symmetry.space_group_name_H-M   'P 1'
#
loop_
_entity.id
_entity.type
_entity.pdbx_description
1 polymer ?
#
loop_
_entity_poly.entity_id
_entity_poly.type
_entity_poly.pdbx_seq_one_letter_code
_entity_poly.pdbx_strand_id
1 'polypeptide(L)'
;MLATSPSSQVVKLQPWWGSYRRRAASPSLLPPTITGRMVAFAPPLRAVAAESAQTSALPQPQPPPLDVEEEKMLANYVPIFVMLPLEVITAENEVEDAEGLRAQLRRLREAGVDGVMTDVWWGIVEGAGPARYDWRGYRELFRLVQEERLKLQVIMSFHACGGNIGDAVSIPIPAWVRDVGKADPDVYYTSPGGARNQEYLTIGVDDRPLFHGRTAIQLYADFMENFRENMADFLDSGLIVDIEVGLGPAGELRYPSYPESQGWAFPGIGQFQCYDKYLEEDFRAAATDAGRPEWELPEDAGEYNDAPDDTRFFAADGAGATYLTEKGRFFLTWYSSKLIEHGDRILDEANRVFLGCKVKLAAKVSGIHWWYRHPSHAAELTAGYYNLDGRDGYAPIARMLARHDGAVLNFTCAEMRNSEQPEEAMSAPEEIVQQVLSAGWREGIEVACENALPRYDRRAYNQMLKNARPNGVDLGGGGGPARRIAALTYLRLTDELLTGNKYRAFKTFVRKMHADQEYCADPAQYFRALKPLERSRPAIPMDQLLEATSPEAPYPFAAETDMSVGGDLAELIDWVFDKVEWIFS
;
A
#
# COMPACT_ATOMS: atom_id res chain seq x y z
N MET A 1 -46.23 45.97 -7.50
CA MET A 1 -46.53 45.33 -8.79
C MET A 1 -45.28 44.60 -9.24
N LEU A 2 -45.41 43.29 -9.52
CA LEU A 2 -44.62 42.40 -10.43
C LEU A 2 -43.10 42.67 -10.54
N ALA A 3 -42.19 41.70 -10.37
CA ALA A 3 -42.08 40.46 -11.15
C ALA A 3 -41.02 39.53 -10.51
N THR A 4 -41.38 38.29 -10.15
CA THR A 4 -40.99 37.00 -10.79
C THR A 4 -39.50 36.61 -10.75
N SER A 5 -39.19 35.60 -9.94
CA SER A 5 -38.01 34.72 -10.06
C SER A 5 -38.43 33.42 -10.77
N PRO A 6 -37.64 32.86 -11.70
CA PRO A 6 -38.00 31.61 -12.36
C PRO A 6 -37.52 30.38 -11.57
N SER A 7 -38.41 29.38 -11.56
CA SER A 7 -38.30 28.03 -11.00
C SER A 7 -37.23 27.17 -11.68
N SER A 8 -36.43 26.46 -10.88
CA SER A 8 -35.64 25.32 -11.32
C SER A 8 -36.55 24.10 -11.57
N GLN A 9 -36.48 23.56 -12.79
CA GLN A 9 -37.17 22.33 -13.16
C GLN A 9 -36.41 21.12 -12.64
N VAL A 10 -37.16 20.27 -11.93
CA VAL A 10 -36.78 18.93 -11.50
C VAL A 10 -36.72 18.01 -12.73
N VAL A 11 -35.54 17.52 -13.07
CA VAL A 11 -35.38 16.41 -14.02
C VAL A 11 -35.61 15.11 -13.27
N LYS A 12 -36.79 14.51 -13.47
CA LYS A 12 -37.10 13.14 -13.05
C LYS A 12 -36.46 12.16 -14.03
N LEU A 13 -35.45 11.42 -13.58
CA LEU A 13 -34.94 10.25 -14.30
C LEU A 13 -35.93 9.08 -14.10
N GLN A 14 -36.51 8.59 -15.20
CA GLN A 14 -37.29 7.36 -15.23
C GLN A 14 -36.36 6.14 -15.29
N PRO A 15 -36.66 5.03 -14.57
CA PRO A 15 -35.92 3.79 -14.69
C PRO A 15 -36.33 3.02 -15.95
N TRP A 16 -35.33 2.70 -16.78
CA TRP A 16 -35.44 1.77 -17.90
C TRP A 16 -35.59 0.33 -17.39
N TRP A 17 -36.76 -0.26 -17.59
CA TRP A 17 -37.00 -1.70 -17.37
C TRP A 17 -36.85 -2.45 -18.69
N GLY A 18 -35.67 -3.03 -18.90
CA GLY A 18 -35.39 -3.96 -20.00
C GLY A 18 -35.58 -5.41 -19.56
N SER A 19 -36.69 -6.01 -19.95
CA SER A 19 -37.04 -7.41 -19.68
C SER A 19 -36.17 -8.41 -20.46
N TYR A 20 -35.25 -9.10 -19.80
CA TYR A 20 -34.59 -10.29 -20.37
C TYR A 20 -35.41 -11.55 -20.09
N ARG A 21 -36.01 -12.10 -21.15
CA ARG A 21 -36.70 -13.40 -21.15
C ARG A 21 -35.68 -14.54 -21.04
N ARG A 22 -35.74 -15.30 -19.95
CA ARG A 22 -35.11 -16.62 -19.83
C ARG A 22 -35.72 -17.59 -20.86
N ARG A 23 -34.88 -18.25 -21.65
CA ARG A 23 -35.26 -19.52 -22.33
C ARG A 23 -34.69 -20.68 -21.52
N ALA A 24 -35.59 -21.55 -21.09
CA ALA A 24 -35.29 -22.85 -20.50
C ALA A 24 -34.85 -23.85 -21.59
N ALA A 25 -33.92 -24.73 -21.25
CA ALA A 25 -33.68 -25.99 -21.95
C ALA A 25 -33.65 -27.12 -20.92
N SER A 26 -34.46 -28.16 -21.17
CA SER A 26 -34.68 -29.33 -20.34
C SER A 26 -33.56 -30.38 -20.46
N PRO A 27 -33.49 -31.38 -19.55
CA PRO A 27 -32.38 -32.34 -19.47
C PRO A 27 -32.70 -33.70 -20.11
N SER A 28 -31.66 -34.37 -20.63
CA SER A 28 -31.64 -35.79 -21.01
C SER A 28 -30.24 -36.11 -21.57
N LEU A 29 -29.57 -37.26 -21.44
CA LEU A 29 -29.79 -38.59 -20.86
C LEU A 29 -28.40 -39.29 -20.97
N LEU A 30 -28.00 -40.09 -19.99
CA LEU A 30 -26.85 -41.02 -20.09
C LEU A 30 -27.13 -42.14 -21.10
N PRO A 31 -26.11 -42.78 -21.71
CA PRO A 31 -25.75 -44.18 -21.34
C PRO A 31 -24.27 -44.57 -21.68
N PRO A 32 -23.87 -45.87 -21.71
CA PRO A 32 -23.65 -46.77 -20.58
C PRO A 32 -22.22 -47.37 -20.53
N THR A 33 -21.94 -48.08 -19.45
CA THR A 33 -20.75 -48.92 -19.18
C THR A 33 -20.67 -50.15 -20.09
N ILE A 34 -19.48 -50.45 -20.63
CA ILE A 34 -19.12 -51.76 -21.20
C ILE A 34 -17.77 -52.23 -20.65
N THR A 35 -17.80 -53.39 -20.01
CA THR A 35 -16.65 -54.21 -19.62
C THR A 35 -16.07 -54.95 -20.82
N GLY A 36 -14.75 -54.91 -21.02
CA GLY A 36 -14.06 -55.71 -22.04
C GLY A 36 -12.56 -55.81 -21.78
N ARG A 37 -12.08 -57.02 -21.49
CA ARG A 37 -10.70 -57.40 -21.18
C ARG A 37 -10.01 -57.90 -22.47
N MET A 38 -8.91 -57.30 -22.92
CA MET A 38 -7.97 -57.88 -23.90
C MET A 38 -6.56 -57.28 -23.66
N VAL A 39 -5.67 -58.03 -22.98
CA VAL A 39 -4.53 -58.80 -23.55
C VAL A 39 -3.56 -57.93 -24.37
N ALA A 40 -2.43 -57.61 -23.75
CA ALA A 40 -1.30 -56.92 -24.35
C ALA A 40 -0.47 -57.87 -25.24
N PHE A 41 -0.14 -57.40 -26.43
CA PHE A 41 0.99 -57.89 -27.24
C PHE A 41 1.70 -56.68 -27.84
N ALA A 42 2.94 -56.46 -27.43
CA ALA A 42 3.85 -55.47 -27.99
C ALA A 42 4.80 -56.14 -29.01
N PRO A 43 5.15 -55.45 -30.09
CA PRO A 43 6.47 -55.58 -30.71
C PRO A 43 7.22 -54.23 -30.71
N PRO A 44 8.57 -54.25 -30.79
CA PRO A 44 9.40 -53.12 -30.41
C PRO A 44 9.55 -52.12 -31.54
N LEU A 45 9.40 -50.83 -31.23
CA LEU A 45 9.81 -49.74 -32.13
C LEU A 45 11.02 -49.02 -31.55
N ARG A 46 12.04 -48.96 -32.42
CA ARG A 46 13.36 -48.36 -32.26
C ARG A 46 13.32 -46.96 -31.64
N ALA A 47 14.20 -46.74 -30.67
CA ALA A 47 14.59 -45.42 -30.21
C ALA A 47 15.25 -44.65 -31.35
N VAL A 48 14.65 -43.52 -31.71
CA VAL A 48 15.32 -42.44 -32.44
C VAL A 48 15.58 -41.36 -31.39
N ALA A 49 16.85 -41.18 -31.04
CA ALA A 49 17.29 -40.07 -30.23
C ALA A 49 17.05 -38.78 -31.02
N ALA A 50 16.11 -37.96 -30.56
CA ALA A 50 16.03 -36.57 -30.98
C ALA A 50 17.01 -35.78 -30.11
N GLU A 51 18.11 -35.33 -30.71
CA GLU A 51 18.99 -34.32 -30.13
C GLU A 51 18.16 -33.05 -29.87
N SER A 52 17.88 -32.77 -28.60
CA SER A 52 17.43 -31.45 -28.18
C SER A 52 18.61 -30.49 -28.33
N ALA A 53 18.57 -29.64 -29.35
CA ALA A 53 19.47 -28.50 -29.45
C ALA A 53 19.20 -27.56 -28.27
N GLN A 54 20.01 -27.69 -27.21
CA GLN A 54 20.16 -26.65 -26.20
C GLN A 54 20.82 -25.45 -26.88
N THR A 55 20.03 -24.43 -27.20
CA THR A 55 20.56 -23.08 -27.37
C THR A 55 21.05 -22.60 -26.01
N SER A 56 22.33 -22.84 -25.70
CA SER A 56 23.01 -22.16 -24.60
C SER A 56 22.94 -20.66 -24.89
N ALA A 57 22.21 -19.91 -24.06
CA ALA A 57 22.34 -18.47 -24.05
C ALA A 57 23.82 -18.15 -23.77
N LEU A 58 24.47 -17.46 -24.72
CA LEU A 58 25.80 -16.93 -24.51
C LEU A 58 25.78 -16.06 -23.24
N PRO A 59 26.80 -16.14 -22.36
CA PRO A 59 26.91 -15.22 -21.24
C PRO A 59 26.84 -13.79 -21.78
N GLN A 60 25.90 -12.99 -21.29
CA GLN A 60 25.92 -11.55 -21.51
C GLN A 60 27.31 -11.04 -21.10
N PRO A 61 27.99 -10.22 -21.93
CA PRO A 61 29.26 -9.63 -21.53
C PRO A 61 29.04 -8.92 -20.20
N GLN A 62 29.83 -9.26 -19.17
CA GLN A 62 29.82 -8.46 -17.96
C GLN A 62 30.21 -7.02 -18.36
N PRO A 63 29.45 -6.00 -17.92
CA PRO A 63 29.82 -4.62 -18.16
C PRO A 63 31.24 -4.39 -17.63
N PRO A 64 32.02 -3.50 -18.27
CA PRO A 64 33.34 -3.14 -17.75
C PRO A 64 33.21 -2.69 -16.28
N PRO A 65 34.22 -2.94 -15.44
CA PRO A 65 34.21 -2.43 -14.07
C PRO A 65 33.99 -0.93 -14.08
N LEU A 66 33.05 -0.46 -13.26
CA LEU A 66 32.78 0.97 -13.08
C LEU A 66 34.03 1.65 -12.51
N ASP A 67 34.24 2.94 -12.81
CA ASP A 67 35.23 3.71 -12.08
C ASP A 67 34.81 3.83 -10.61
N VAL A 68 35.76 3.93 -9.68
CA VAL A 68 35.54 3.99 -8.23
C VAL A 68 34.60 5.13 -7.85
N GLU A 69 34.60 6.23 -8.59
CA GLU A 69 33.68 7.36 -8.39
C GLU A 69 32.26 7.04 -8.87
N GLU A 70 32.10 6.34 -10.00
CA GLU A 70 30.80 5.86 -10.48
C GLU A 70 30.20 4.80 -9.53
N GLU A 71 31.01 3.87 -9.01
CA GLU A 71 30.57 2.90 -8.00
C GLU A 71 30.04 3.59 -6.73
N LYS A 72 30.72 4.64 -6.27
CA LYS A 72 30.31 5.42 -5.10
C LYS A 72 29.01 6.18 -5.35
N MET A 73 28.85 6.80 -6.52
CA MET A 73 27.59 7.48 -6.86
C MET A 73 26.44 6.48 -7.00
N LEU A 74 26.68 5.34 -7.65
CA LEU A 74 25.69 4.28 -7.81
C LEU A 74 25.26 3.69 -6.46
N ALA A 75 26.13 3.67 -5.46
CA ALA A 75 25.77 3.29 -4.09
C ALA A 75 24.68 4.18 -3.48
N ASN A 76 24.45 5.39 -4.01
CA ASN A 76 23.43 6.34 -3.55
C ASN A 76 22.11 6.28 -4.35
N TYR A 77 22.05 5.41 -5.36
CA TYR A 77 20.89 5.23 -6.23
C TYR A 77 19.64 4.84 -5.43
N VAL A 78 18.51 5.51 -5.64
CA VAL A 78 17.23 5.08 -5.09
C VAL A 78 16.33 4.72 -6.26
N PRO A 79 15.90 3.46 -6.39
CA PRO A 79 15.00 3.07 -7.45
C PRO A 79 13.65 3.78 -7.30
N ILE A 80 13.08 4.19 -8.43
CA ILE A 80 11.79 4.86 -8.50
C ILE A 80 10.79 4.02 -9.28
N PHE A 81 9.64 3.79 -8.66
CA PHE A 81 8.49 3.12 -9.23
C PHE A 81 7.39 4.14 -9.50
N VAL A 82 6.46 3.81 -10.39
CA VAL A 82 5.27 4.63 -10.64
C VAL A 82 4.03 3.76 -10.49
N MET A 83 3.06 4.21 -9.69
CA MET A 83 1.77 3.51 -9.58
C MET A 83 1.04 3.55 -10.92
N LEU A 84 0.51 2.41 -11.38
CA LEU A 84 -0.35 2.33 -12.57
C LEU A 84 -1.72 2.96 -12.30
N PRO A 85 -2.52 3.33 -13.32
CA PRO A 85 -3.91 3.79 -13.11
C PRO A 85 -4.74 2.77 -12.32
N LEU A 86 -5.67 3.25 -11.48
CA LEU A 86 -6.53 2.37 -10.66
C LEU A 86 -7.41 1.45 -11.52
N GLU A 87 -7.86 1.93 -12.68
CA GLU A 87 -8.68 1.22 -13.68
C GLU A 87 -7.88 0.39 -14.68
N VAL A 88 -6.58 0.16 -14.45
CA VAL A 88 -5.74 -0.58 -15.41
C VAL A 88 -6.28 -2.00 -15.69
N ILE A 89 -6.91 -2.62 -14.68
CA ILE A 89 -7.71 -3.84 -14.83
C ILE A 89 -9.20 -3.50 -14.63
N THR A 90 -10.03 -3.90 -15.58
CA THR A 90 -11.48 -3.70 -15.57
C THR A 90 -12.18 -4.62 -14.58
N ALA A 91 -13.44 -4.31 -14.25
CA ALA A 91 -14.28 -5.19 -13.43
C ALA A 91 -14.49 -6.58 -14.08
N GLU A 92 -14.36 -6.68 -15.40
CA GLU A 92 -14.42 -7.92 -16.18
C GLU A 92 -13.10 -8.69 -16.21
N ASN A 93 -12.07 -8.22 -15.49
CA ASN A 93 -10.73 -8.82 -15.41
C ASN A 93 -9.97 -8.81 -16.74
N GLU A 94 -10.02 -7.67 -17.43
CA GLU A 94 -9.33 -7.39 -18.68
C GLU A 94 -8.45 -6.14 -18.52
N VAL A 95 -7.42 -5.98 -19.36
CA VAL A 95 -6.65 -4.72 -19.38
C VAL A 95 -7.45 -3.68 -20.17
N GLU A 96 -7.83 -2.55 -19.55
CA GLU A 96 -8.75 -1.55 -20.13
C GLU A 96 -8.26 -1.01 -21.48
N ASP A 97 -7.01 -0.55 -21.55
CA ASP A 97 -6.36 -0.07 -22.79
C ASP A 97 -4.91 -0.56 -22.87
N ALA A 98 -4.72 -1.78 -23.38
CA ALA A 98 -3.41 -2.40 -23.48
C ALA A 98 -2.43 -1.64 -24.39
N GLU A 99 -2.91 -1.01 -25.48
CA GLU A 99 -2.04 -0.26 -26.41
C GLU A 99 -1.63 1.09 -25.82
N GLY A 100 -2.57 1.83 -25.26
CA GLY A 100 -2.29 3.10 -24.57
C GLY A 100 -1.38 2.90 -23.36
N LEU A 101 -1.67 1.88 -22.53
CA LEU A 101 -0.81 1.53 -21.40
C LEU A 101 0.60 1.21 -21.85
N ARG A 102 0.77 0.39 -22.89
CA ARG A 102 2.09 0.06 -23.45
C ARG A 102 2.85 1.32 -23.88
N ALA A 103 2.18 2.28 -24.52
CA ALA A 103 2.78 3.55 -24.88
C ALA A 103 3.21 4.35 -23.65
N GLN A 104 2.39 4.41 -22.59
CA GLN A 104 2.74 5.09 -21.34
C GLN A 104 3.92 4.40 -20.62
N LEU A 105 3.94 3.07 -20.55
CA LEU A 105 5.04 2.28 -19.98
C LEU A 105 6.38 2.54 -20.70
N ARG A 106 6.36 2.65 -22.04
CA ARG A 106 7.55 3.04 -22.82
C ARG A 106 8.09 4.39 -22.41
N ARG A 107 7.21 5.36 -22.20
CA ARG A 107 7.62 6.68 -21.74
C ARG A 107 8.23 6.61 -20.35
N LEU A 108 7.63 5.87 -19.41
CA LEU A 108 8.27 5.64 -18.11
C LEU A 108 9.68 5.02 -18.25
N ARG A 109 9.83 4.02 -19.12
CA ARG A 109 11.12 3.39 -19.40
C ARG A 109 12.15 4.37 -19.97
N GLU A 110 11.75 5.22 -20.92
CA GLU A 110 12.57 6.31 -21.48
C GLU A 110 12.96 7.36 -20.44
N ALA A 111 12.12 7.59 -19.43
CA ALA A 111 12.40 8.48 -18.32
C ALA A 111 13.41 7.91 -17.32
N GLY A 112 13.77 6.62 -17.43
CA GLY A 112 14.68 5.94 -16.53
C GLY A 112 14.00 5.14 -15.42
N VAL A 113 12.67 5.20 -15.29
CA VAL A 113 11.89 4.55 -14.21
C VAL A 113 12.25 3.07 -14.05
N ASP A 114 12.43 2.61 -12.81
CA ASP A 114 12.88 1.26 -12.50
C ASP A 114 11.78 0.22 -12.67
N GLY A 115 10.55 0.60 -12.30
CA GLY A 115 9.40 -0.27 -12.37
C GLY A 115 8.08 0.45 -12.14
N VAL A 116 7.03 -0.33 -12.01
CA VAL A 116 5.69 0.16 -11.69
C VAL A 116 5.11 -0.59 -10.51
N MET A 117 4.09 0.00 -9.88
CA MET A 117 3.32 -0.61 -8.80
C MET A 117 1.87 -0.80 -9.25
N THR A 118 1.25 -1.93 -8.91
CA THR A 118 -0.15 -2.20 -9.26
C THR A 118 -0.89 -2.93 -8.15
N ASP A 119 -2.13 -2.51 -7.94
CA ASP A 119 -3.10 -3.21 -7.09
C ASP A 119 -3.57 -4.52 -7.72
N VAL A 120 -3.42 -5.62 -6.99
CA VAL A 120 -3.99 -6.93 -7.33
C VAL A 120 -5.30 -7.10 -6.55
N TRP A 121 -6.39 -6.62 -7.15
CA TRP A 121 -7.69 -6.48 -6.50
C TRP A 121 -8.34 -7.83 -6.19
N TRP A 122 -8.51 -8.10 -4.89
CA TRP A 122 -9.21 -9.29 -4.41
C TRP A 122 -10.62 -9.43 -5.00
N GLY A 123 -11.34 -8.30 -5.06
CA GLY A 123 -12.70 -8.22 -5.61
C GLY A 123 -12.84 -8.63 -7.07
N ILE A 124 -11.78 -8.44 -7.87
CA ILE A 124 -11.75 -8.83 -9.29
C ILE A 124 -11.35 -10.29 -9.41
N VAL A 125 -10.22 -10.66 -8.81
CA VAL A 125 -9.61 -11.98 -9.00
C VAL A 125 -10.46 -13.11 -8.40
N GLU A 126 -10.98 -12.95 -7.18
CA GLU A 126 -11.84 -13.95 -6.51
C GLU A 126 -13.34 -13.56 -6.58
N GLY A 127 -13.72 -12.76 -7.58
CA GLY A 127 -15.08 -12.26 -7.73
C GLY A 127 -16.13 -13.35 -8.04
N ALA A 128 -15.73 -14.43 -8.70
CA ALA A 128 -16.64 -15.50 -9.15
C ALA A 128 -17.14 -16.44 -8.03
N GLY A 129 -16.56 -16.35 -6.83
CA GLY A 129 -16.93 -17.15 -5.66
C GLY A 129 -15.72 -17.62 -4.85
N PRO A 130 -15.96 -18.22 -3.67
CA PRO A 130 -14.90 -18.71 -2.79
C PRO A 130 -13.94 -19.67 -3.53
N ALA A 131 -12.64 -19.39 -3.44
CA ALA A 131 -11.55 -20.13 -4.08
C ALA A 131 -11.66 -20.26 -5.61
N ARG A 132 -12.35 -19.32 -6.27
CA ARG A 132 -12.46 -19.25 -7.74
C ARG A 132 -11.68 -18.05 -8.26
N TYR A 133 -10.37 -18.24 -8.35
CA TYR A 133 -9.43 -17.21 -8.80
C TYR A 133 -9.33 -17.15 -10.33
N ASP A 134 -9.30 -15.94 -10.88
CA ASP A 134 -9.03 -15.68 -12.29
C ASP A 134 -7.92 -14.65 -12.44
N TRP A 135 -6.78 -15.07 -12.98
CA TRP A 135 -5.58 -14.26 -13.12
C TRP A 135 -5.37 -13.71 -14.53
N ARG A 136 -6.32 -13.89 -15.46
CA ARG A 136 -6.12 -13.60 -16.89
C ARG A 136 -5.70 -12.14 -17.14
N GLY A 137 -6.43 -11.16 -16.62
CA GLY A 137 -6.12 -9.74 -16.79
C GLY A 137 -4.75 -9.39 -16.20
N TYR A 138 -4.45 -9.83 -14.98
CA TYR A 138 -3.16 -9.59 -14.34
C TYR A 138 -1.98 -10.26 -15.06
N ARG A 139 -2.15 -11.48 -15.59
CA ARG A 139 -1.10 -12.12 -16.40
C ARG A 139 -0.84 -11.37 -17.69
N GLU A 140 -1.85 -10.78 -18.32
CA GLU A 140 -1.66 -9.91 -19.48
C GLU A 140 -0.93 -8.63 -19.11
N LEU A 141 -1.37 -7.94 -18.04
CA LEU A 141 -0.71 -6.75 -17.51
C LEU A 141 0.78 -7.00 -17.21
N PHE A 142 1.10 -8.10 -16.53
CA PHE A 142 2.48 -8.41 -16.14
C PHE A 142 3.35 -8.68 -17.38
N ARG A 143 2.80 -9.28 -18.44
CA ARG A 143 3.50 -9.41 -19.73
C ARG A 143 3.79 -8.05 -20.36
N LEU A 144 2.82 -7.12 -20.35
CA LEU A 144 3.05 -5.76 -20.88
C LEU A 144 4.18 -5.07 -20.13
N VAL A 145 4.18 -5.13 -18.80
CA VAL A 145 5.25 -4.55 -17.95
C VAL A 145 6.61 -5.21 -18.25
N GLN A 146 6.65 -6.53 -18.36
CA GLN A 146 7.87 -7.28 -18.66
C GLN A 146 8.43 -6.96 -20.05
N GLU A 147 7.57 -6.87 -21.07
CA GLU A 147 7.95 -6.56 -22.45
C GLU A 147 8.57 -5.16 -22.56
N GLU A 148 8.08 -4.20 -21.76
CA GLU A 148 8.63 -2.85 -21.68
C GLU A 148 9.77 -2.71 -20.64
N ARG A 149 10.27 -3.84 -20.12
CA ARG A 149 11.48 -3.94 -19.26
C ARG A 149 11.41 -3.08 -18.00
N LEU A 150 10.25 -3.07 -17.37
CA LEU A 150 10.01 -2.47 -16.06
C LEU A 150 9.89 -3.58 -15.02
N LYS A 151 10.34 -3.30 -13.79
CA LYS A 151 10.07 -4.15 -12.63
C LYS A 151 8.66 -3.93 -12.08
N LEU A 152 8.22 -4.82 -11.21
CA LEU A 152 6.87 -4.78 -10.67
C LEU A 152 6.87 -4.90 -9.14
N GLN A 153 6.19 -3.96 -8.49
CA GLN A 153 5.71 -4.09 -7.12
C GLN A 153 4.22 -4.45 -7.19
N VAL A 154 3.80 -5.50 -6.49
CA VAL A 154 2.42 -5.96 -6.50
C VAL A 154 1.81 -5.79 -5.12
N ILE A 155 0.65 -5.14 -5.05
CA ILE A 155 -0.10 -5.01 -3.81
C ILE A 155 -1.13 -6.13 -3.75
N MET A 156 -1.15 -6.90 -2.66
CA MET A 156 -2.23 -7.84 -2.36
C MET A 156 -3.42 -7.04 -1.81
N SER A 157 -4.23 -6.47 -2.71
CA SER A 157 -5.26 -5.49 -2.37
C SER A 157 -6.53 -6.17 -1.88
N PHE A 158 -6.54 -6.53 -0.59
CA PHE A 158 -7.66 -7.12 0.15
C PHE A 158 -8.74 -6.11 0.59
N HIS A 159 -8.68 -4.89 0.06
CA HIS A 159 -9.55 -3.77 0.37
C HIS A 159 -10.35 -3.34 -0.88
N ALA A 160 -11.37 -2.51 -0.68
CA ALA A 160 -12.11 -1.88 -1.77
C ALA A 160 -11.43 -0.57 -2.24
N CYS A 161 -11.58 -0.24 -3.53
CA CYS A 161 -11.30 1.08 -4.10
C CYS A 161 -12.62 1.86 -4.27
N GLY A 162 -12.59 3.19 -4.09
CA GLY A 162 -13.70 4.10 -4.39
C GLY A 162 -14.18 4.95 -3.21
N GLY A 163 -13.58 4.79 -2.02
CA GLY A 163 -14.04 5.40 -0.77
C GLY A 163 -13.05 6.36 -0.12
N ASN A 164 -11.83 6.45 -0.65
CA ASN A 164 -10.75 7.28 -0.15
C ASN A 164 -10.39 8.41 -1.13
N ILE A 165 -9.62 9.39 -0.65
CA ILE A 165 -9.09 10.50 -1.46
C ILE A 165 -8.34 9.95 -2.67
N GLY A 166 -8.72 10.38 -3.87
CA GLY A 166 -8.03 10.03 -5.11
C GLY A 166 -8.52 8.77 -5.80
N ASP A 167 -9.50 8.06 -5.25
CA ASP A 167 -10.12 6.91 -5.91
C ASP A 167 -11.04 7.38 -7.06
N ALA A 168 -10.66 7.06 -8.31
CA ALA A 168 -11.46 7.36 -9.50
C ALA A 168 -12.49 6.26 -9.85
N VAL A 169 -12.38 5.10 -9.20
CA VAL A 169 -13.07 3.85 -9.58
C VAL A 169 -13.66 3.19 -8.34
N SER A 170 -14.77 2.48 -8.49
CA SER A 170 -15.34 1.66 -7.41
C SER A 170 -15.09 0.17 -7.67
N ILE A 171 -14.17 -0.42 -6.90
CA ILE A 171 -13.85 -1.85 -6.95
C ILE A 171 -14.10 -2.42 -5.55
N PRO A 172 -15.27 -3.03 -5.28
CA PRO A 172 -15.59 -3.57 -3.96
C PRO A 172 -14.84 -4.89 -3.71
N ILE A 173 -14.72 -5.30 -2.44
CA ILE A 173 -14.35 -6.68 -2.08
C ILE A 173 -15.36 -7.70 -2.67
N PRO A 174 -15.00 -9.00 -2.79
CA PRO A 174 -15.83 -9.97 -3.51
C PRO A 174 -17.29 -10.00 -3.05
N ALA A 175 -18.21 -10.13 -4.00
CA ALA A 175 -19.65 -10.11 -3.72
C ALA A 175 -20.07 -11.19 -2.70
N TRP A 176 -19.46 -12.38 -2.77
CA TRP A 176 -19.75 -13.47 -1.86
C TRP A 176 -19.32 -13.17 -0.40
N VAL A 177 -18.27 -12.36 -0.19
CA VAL A 177 -17.86 -11.86 1.13
C VAL A 177 -18.88 -10.84 1.63
N ARG A 178 -19.31 -9.93 0.74
CA ARG A 178 -20.35 -8.94 1.07
C ARG A 178 -21.70 -9.58 1.39
N ASP A 179 -22.01 -10.75 0.83
CA ASP A 179 -23.18 -11.52 1.18
C ASP A 179 -23.11 -12.08 2.61
N VAL A 180 -21.92 -12.44 3.11
CA VAL A 180 -21.71 -12.74 4.54
C VAL A 180 -21.97 -11.49 5.38
N GLY A 181 -21.43 -10.33 4.97
CA GLY A 181 -21.64 -9.06 5.65
C GLY A 181 -23.10 -8.56 5.69
N LYS A 182 -23.96 -9.01 4.76
CA LYS A 182 -25.41 -8.75 4.83
C LYS A 182 -26.08 -9.55 5.95
N ALA A 183 -25.60 -10.77 6.22
CA ALA A 183 -26.12 -11.62 7.27
C ALA A 183 -25.52 -11.26 8.64
N ASP A 184 -24.26 -10.85 8.66
CA ASP A 184 -23.53 -10.41 9.84
C ASP A 184 -22.75 -9.12 9.56
N PRO A 185 -23.34 -7.93 9.80
CA PRO A 185 -22.68 -6.66 9.56
C PRO A 185 -21.43 -6.41 10.41
N ASP A 186 -21.23 -7.16 11.50
CA ASP A 186 -20.07 -7.05 12.38
C ASP A 186 -18.79 -7.64 11.78
N VAL A 187 -18.82 -8.18 10.56
CA VAL A 187 -17.58 -8.50 9.81
C VAL A 187 -16.85 -7.26 9.29
N TYR A 188 -17.44 -6.08 9.46
CA TYR A 188 -16.90 -4.79 9.03
C TYR A 188 -16.53 -3.91 10.21
N TYR A 189 -15.51 -3.07 10.02
CA TYR A 189 -15.18 -2.02 10.97
C TYR A 189 -16.37 -1.10 11.21
N THR A 190 -16.53 -0.71 12.48
CA THR A 190 -17.75 -0.03 12.93
C THR A 190 -17.40 1.15 13.83
N SER A 191 -17.96 2.32 13.50
CA SER A 191 -17.81 3.55 14.29
C SER A 191 -18.73 3.55 15.52
N PRO A 192 -18.55 4.47 16.50
CA PRO A 192 -19.41 4.54 17.69
C PRO A 192 -20.90 4.71 17.36
N GLY A 193 -21.21 5.40 16.25
CA GLY A 193 -22.58 5.58 15.75
C GLY A 193 -23.19 4.35 15.04
N GLY A 194 -22.44 3.24 14.96
CA GLY A 194 -22.88 2.00 14.31
C GLY A 194 -22.72 1.99 12.78
N ALA A 195 -22.03 2.98 12.20
CA ALA A 195 -21.78 3.02 10.76
C ALA A 195 -20.78 1.94 10.36
N ARG A 196 -21.11 1.15 9.33
CA ARG A 196 -20.32 0.00 8.86
C ARG A 196 -19.47 0.39 7.67
N ASN A 197 -18.15 0.25 7.78
CA ASN A 197 -17.24 0.46 6.65
C ASN A 197 -16.98 -0.86 5.92
N GLN A 198 -17.48 -0.97 4.68
CA GLN A 198 -17.39 -2.18 3.85
C GLN A 198 -16.11 -2.29 3.01
N GLU A 199 -15.14 -1.39 3.22
CA GLU A 199 -13.89 -1.37 2.47
C GLU A 199 -12.97 -2.54 2.82
N TYR A 200 -12.98 -2.98 4.08
CA TYR A 200 -12.11 -4.04 4.59
C TYR A 200 -12.81 -4.82 5.71
N LEU A 201 -12.37 -6.07 5.96
CA LEU A 201 -12.91 -6.89 7.05
C LEU A 201 -12.31 -6.45 8.39
N THR A 202 -13.11 -6.36 9.45
CA THR A 202 -12.56 -5.99 10.77
C THR A 202 -11.52 -7.01 11.25
N ILE A 203 -10.46 -6.55 11.92
CA ILE A 203 -9.47 -7.42 12.59
C ILE A 203 -10.15 -8.39 13.58
N GLY A 204 -11.32 -8.02 14.12
CA GLY A 204 -12.12 -8.90 14.99
C GLY A 204 -12.51 -10.24 14.35
N VAL A 205 -12.47 -10.37 13.03
CA VAL A 205 -12.81 -11.61 12.30
C VAL A 205 -11.62 -12.36 11.70
N ASP A 206 -10.38 -11.94 11.99
CA ASP A 206 -9.15 -12.59 11.52
C ASP A 206 -9.15 -14.12 11.69
N ASP A 207 -9.66 -14.60 12.83
CA ASP A 207 -9.74 -16.01 13.23
C ASP A 207 -11.15 -16.61 13.24
N ARG A 208 -12.17 -15.85 12.83
CA ARG A 208 -13.55 -16.31 12.91
C ARG A 208 -13.89 -17.03 11.60
N PRO A 209 -14.28 -18.33 11.62
CA PRO A 209 -14.52 -19.11 10.39
C PRO A 209 -15.88 -18.79 9.74
N LEU A 210 -16.13 -17.52 9.45
CA LEU A 210 -17.42 -16.98 8.99
C LEU A 210 -17.58 -17.07 7.47
N PHE A 211 -16.48 -17.21 6.72
CA PHE A 211 -16.45 -17.06 5.28
C PHE A 211 -16.47 -18.42 4.60
N HIS A 212 -17.65 -19.06 4.62
CA HIS A 212 -17.85 -20.43 4.12
C HIS A 212 -16.91 -21.46 4.81
N GLY A 213 -16.68 -21.30 6.11
CA GLY A 213 -15.82 -22.16 6.92
C GLY A 213 -14.36 -21.72 6.99
N ARG A 214 -13.95 -20.68 6.26
CA ARG A 214 -12.62 -20.06 6.34
C ARG A 214 -12.63 -18.82 7.24
N THR A 215 -11.49 -18.53 7.86
CA THR A 215 -11.23 -17.25 8.56
C THR A 215 -10.73 -16.18 7.58
N ALA A 216 -10.75 -14.90 7.96
CA ALA A 216 -10.26 -13.83 7.07
C ALA A 216 -8.78 -14.02 6.72
N ILE A 217 -7.93 -14.37 7.69
CA ILE A 217 -6.50 -14.65 7.42
C ILE A 217 -6.33 -15.83 6.45
N GLN A 218 -7.16 -16.87 6.54
CA GLN A 218 -7.13 -17.98 5.58
C GLN A 218 -7.52 -17.52 4.17
N LEU A 219 -8.47 -16.59 4.02
CA LEU A 219 -8.79 -16.01 2.71
C LEU A 219 -7.57 -15.32 2.09
N TYR A 220 -6.87 -14.52 2.89
CA TYR A 220 -5.68 -13.79 2.45
C TYR A 220 -4.54 -14.75 2.09
N ALA A 221 -4.29 -15.76 2.93
CA ALA A 221 -3.29 -16.79 2.68
C ALA A 221 -3.59 -17.58 1.40
N ASP A 222 -4.82 -18.09 1.23
CA ASP A 222 -5.23 -18.84 0.04
C ASP A 222 -5.07 -18.00 -1.24
N PHE A 223 -5.41 -16.71 -1.18
CA PHE A 223 -5.24 -15.78 -2.30
C PHE A 223 -3.77 -15.60 -2.68
N MET A 224 -2.89 -15.37 -1.69
CA MET A 224 -1.45 -15.24 -1.93
C MET A 224 -0.84 -16.54 -2.43
N GLU A 225 -1.26 -17.70 -1.91
CA GLU A 225 -0.81 -19.02 -2.39
C GLU A 225 -1.14 -19.20 -3.85
N ASN A 226 -2.40 -18.92 -4.20
CA ASN A 226 -2.85 -19.05 -5.58
C ASN A 226 -2.15 -18.05 -6.51
N PHE A 227 -1.87 -16.83 -6.03
CA PHE A 227 -1.04 -15.85 -6.74
C PHE A 227 0.37 -16.38 -7.00
N ARG A 228 1.06 -16.90 -5.96
CA ARG A 228 2.41 -17.45 -6.09
C ARG A 228 2.47 -18.54 -7.15
N GLU A 229 1.52 -19.47 -7.14
CA GLU A 229 1.47 -20.57 -8.10
C GLU A 229 1.23 -20.07 -9.54
N ASN A 230 0.26 -19.16 -9.71
CA ASN A 230 -0.14 -18.67 -11.03
C ASN A 230 0.78 -17.59 -11.60
N MET A 231 1.68 -17.02 -10.80
CA MET A 231 2.66 -16.01 -11.20
C MET A 231 4.11 -16.50 -11.05
N ALA A 232 4.32 -17.81 -10.87
CA ALA A 232 5.63 -18.40 -10.65
C ALA A 232 6.65 -18.02 -11.73
N ASP A 233 6.23 -17.93 -13.01
CA ASP A 233 7.09 -17.51 -14.12
C ASP A 233 7.57 -16.05 -14.00
N PHE A 234 6.75 -15.16 -13.46
CA PHE A 234 7.10 -13.77 -13.20
C PHE A 234 7.97 -13.60 -11.94
N LEU A 235 7.73 -14.43 -10.92
CA LEU A 235 8.57 -14.52 -9.72
C LEU A 235 9.97 -15.05 -10.07
N ASP A 236 10.05 -16.15 -10.81
CA ASP A 236 11.31 -16.80 -11.19
C ASP A 236 12.16 -15.96 -12.14
N SER A 237 11.52 -15.20 -13.03
CA SER A 237 12.21 -14.25 -13.92
C SER A 237 12.69 -12.99 -13.20
N GLY A 238 12.28 -12.78 -11.94
CA GLY A 238 12.60 -11.59 -11.16
C GLY A 238 11.92 -10.32 -11.70
N LEU A 239 10.77 -10.46 -12.36
CA LEU A 239 9.93 -9.32 -12.74
C LEU A 239 9.40 -8.62 -11.49
N ILE A 240 8.82 -9.42 -10.59
CA ILE A 240 8.27 -8.97 -9.32
C ILE A 240 9.41 -8.83 -8.33
N VAL A 241 9.56 -7.64 -7.74
CA VAL A 241 10.64 -7.32 -6.79
C VAL A 241 10.15 -7.26 -5.35
N ASP A 242 8.85 -6.99 -5.16
CA ASP A 242 8.23 -6.79 -3.87
C ASP A 242 6.75 -7.22 -3.90
N ILE A 243 6.30 -7.82 -2.79
CA ILE A 243 4.90 -8.08 -2.48
C ILE A 243 4.49 -7.16 -1.33
N GLU A 244 3.73 -6.12 -1.63
CA GLU A 244 3.12 -5.28 -0.61
C GLU A 244 1.82 -5.94 -0.14
N VAL A 245 1.75 -6.30 1.13
CA VAL A 245 0.61 -7.02 1.68
C VAL A 245 -0.40 -6.01 2.21
N GLY A 246 -1.63 -6.01 1.67
CA GLY A 246 -2.68 -5.10 2.11
C GLY A 246 -3.21 -5.47 3.50
N LEU A 247 -3.09 -4.56 4.46
CA LEU A 247 -3.37 -4.81 5.89
C LEU A 247 -4.53 -3.99 6.44
N GLY A 248 -5.37 -3.44 5.57
CA GLY A 248 -6.47 -2.57 5.97
C GLY A 248 -6.98 -1.69 4.83
N PRO A 249 -7.73 -0.63 5.16
CA PRO A 249 -8.25 0.36 4.21
C PRO A 249 -7.11 0.97 3.37
N ALA A 250 -7.34 1.14 2.07
CA ALA A 250 -6.32 1.53 1.08
C ALA A 250 -5.04 0.66 1.09
N GLY A 251 -5.10 -0.56 1.64
CA GLY A 251 -3.96 -1.47 1.79
C GLY A 251 -3.07 -1.14 2.99
N GLU A 252 -3.37 -0.07 3.73
CA GLU A 252 -2.57 0.44 4.82
C GLU A 252 -2.87 -0.30 6.12
N LEU A 253 -1.84 -0.56 6.93
CA LEU A 253 -1.99 -1.10 8.27
C LEU A 253 -2.56 -0.02 9.20
N ARG A 254 -3.88 0.17 9.18
CA ARG A 254 -4.62 1.10 10.03
C ARG A 254 -6.11 0.77 10.13
N TYR A 255 -6.80 1.48 11.00
CA TYR A 255 -8.25 1.53 11.01
C TYR A 255 -8.81 2.56 9.99
N PRO A 256 -10.06 2.40 9.53
CA PRO A 256 -10.71 3.37 8.65
C PRO A 256 -11.28 4.57 9.44
N SER A 257 -10.42 5.32 10.13
CA SER A 257 -10.84 6.38 11.06
C SER A 257 -11.23 7.70 10.38
N TYR A 258 -10.88 7.90 9.10
CA TYR A 258 -11.16 9.12 8.33
C TYR A 258 -11.90 8.83 6.99
N PRO A 259 -13.03 8.09 7.00
CA PRO A 259 -13.71 7.72 5.76
C PRO A 259 -14.49 8.89 5.15
N GLU A 260 -14.07 9.39 3.98
CA GLU A 260 -14.80 10.45 3.25
C GLU A 260 -16.24 10.03 2.94
N SER A 261 -16.45 8.74 2.64
CA SER A 261 -17.77 8.16 2.39
C SER A 261 -18.76 8.31 3.56
N GLN A 262 -18.28 8.59 4.78
CA GLN A 262 -19.10 8.86 5.97
C GLN A 262 -19.06 10.33 6.42
N GLY A 263 -18.53 11.22 5.56
CA GLY A 263 -18.56 12.66 5.78
C GLY A 263 -17.38 13.21 6.57
N TRP A 264 -16.32 12.41 6.81
CA TRP A 264 -15.06 12.96 7.31
C TRP A 264 -14.48 13.95 6.29
N ALA A 265 -13.90 15.04 6.79
CA ALA A 265 -13.16 16.01 6.00
C ALA A 265 -11.90 16.44 6.76
N PHE A 266 -10.80 16.61 6.02
CA PHE A 266 -9.57 17.12 6.60
C PHE A 266 -9.78 18.53 7.21
N PRO A 267 -9.25 18.82 8.42
CA PRO A 267 -8.38 17.99 9.25
C PRO A 267 -9.10 17.33 10.46
N GLY A 268 -10.32 16.79 10.32
CA GLY A 268 -11.04 16.17 11.43
C GLY A 268 -10.26 15.07 12.17
N ILE A 269 -10.44 14.93 13.49
CA ILE A 269 -9.75 13.93 14.32
C ILE A 269 -10.05 12.47 13.96
N GLY A 270 -11.12 12.21 13.20
CA GLY A 270 -11.57 10.86 12.88
C GLY A 270 -12.35 10.19 14.02
N GLN A 271 -12.65 8.89 13.89
CA GLN A 271 -13.27 8.10 14.96
C GLN A 271 -12.56 6.76 15.17
N PHE A 272 -12.64 6.23 16.41
CA PHE A 272 -12.24 4.85 16.69
C PHE A 272 -13.19 3.88 15.98
N GLN A 273 -12.65 2.79 15.42
CA GLN A 273 -13.40 1.87 14.56
C GLN A 273 -13.54 0.45 15.16
N CYS A 274 -13.70 0.36 16.48
CA CYS A 274 -13.69 -0.89 17.24
C CYS A 274 -15.06 -1.32 17.82
N TYR A 275 -16.16 -0.81 17.27
CA TYR A 275 -17.52 -1.04 17.78
C TYR A 275 -18.27 -2.16 17.05
N ASP A 276 -17.55 -3.02 16.34
CA ASP A 276 -18.12 -4.29 15.90
C ASP A 276 -18.16 -5.27 17.07
N LYS A 277 -19.13 -6.18 17.08
CA LYS A 277 -19.33 -7.08 18.23
C LYS A 277 -18.09 -7.92 18.58
N TYR A 278 -17.19 -8.18 17.62
CA TYR A 278 -16.02 -9.03 17.83
C TYR A 278 -14.92 -8.27 18.58
N LEU A 279 -14.63 -7.04 18.16
CA LEU A 279 -13.70 -6.16 18.87
C LEU A 279 -14.26 -5.69 20.22
N GLU A 280 -15.57 -5.48 20.34
CA GLU A 280 -16.22 -5.22 21.64
C GLU A 280 -16.09 -6.40 22.61
N GLU A 281 -16.29 -7.64 22.11
CA GLU A 281 -16.10 -8.85 22.91
C GLU A 281 -14.64 -8.99 23.39
N ASP A 282 -13.68 -8.78 22.48
CA ASP A 282 -12.25 -8.83 22.76
C ASP A 282 -11.83 -7.79 23.80
N PHE A 283 -12.25 -6.52 23.64
CA PHE A 283 -11.97 -5.46 24.61
C PHE A 283 -12.55 -5.77 25.99
N ARG A 284 -13.81 -6.24 26.07
CA ARG A 284 -14.44 -6.59 27.34
C ARG A 284 -13.71 -7.73 28.05
N ALA A 285 -13.23 -8.72 27.30
CA ALA A 285 -12.41 -9.79 27.85
C ALA A 285 -11.08 -9.24 28.39
N ALA A 286 -10.36 -8.44 27.61
CA ALA A 286 -9.10 -7.81 28.02
C ALA A 286 -9.27 -6.94 29.28
N ALA A 287 -10.34 -6.14 29.34
CA ALA A 287 -10.67 -5.32 30.51
C ALA A 287 -10.98 -6.15 31.75
N THR A 288 -11.69 -7.27 31.58
CA THR A 288 -11.98 -8.23 32.66
C THR A 288 -10.69 -8.86 33.19
N ASP A 289 -9.79 -9.30 32.31
CA ASP A 289 -8.50 -9.90 32.67
C ASP A 289 -7.57 -8.91 33.37
N ALA A 290 -7.68 -7.61 33.04
CA ALA A 290 -7.00 -6.52 33.74
C ALA A 290 -7.62 -6.18 35.12
N GLY A 291 -8.67 -6.89 35.54
CA GLY A 291 -9.38 -6.63 36.80
C GLY A 291 -10.20 -5.33 36.78
N ARG A 292 -10.67 -4.93 35.60
CA ARG A 292 -11.46 -3.73 35.33
C ARG A 292 -12.66 -4.04 34.43
N PRO A 293 -13.54 -4.99 34.80
CA PRO A 293 -14.68 -5.39 33.97
C PRO A 293 -15.69 -4.26 33.72
N GLU A 294 -15.60 -3.14 34.45
CA GLU A 294 -16.41 -1.93 34.27
C GLU A 294 -15.90 -1.00 33.16
N TRP A 295 -14.74 -1.27 32.57
CA TRP A 295 -14.22 -0.46 31.47
C TRP A 295 -14.92 -0.79 30.16
N GLU A 296 -15.62 0.20 29.62
CA GLU A 296 -16.24 0.17 28.29
C GLU A 296 -15.40 0.93 27.25
N LEU A 297 -15.69 0.74 25.95
CA LEU A 297 -15.10 1.53 24.86
C LEU A 297 -15.34 3.05 25.06
N PRO A 298 -14.54 3.93 24.43
CA PRO A 298 -14.74 5.38 24.55
C PRO A 298 -16.11 5.82 24.02
N GLU A 299 -16.78 6.73 24.73
CA GLU A 299 -18.01 7.40 24.25
C GLU A 299 -17.82 8.92 24.20
N ASP A 300 -16.65 9.41 24.60
CA ASP A 300 -16.33 10.81 24.82
C ASP A 300 -15.24 11.34 23.87
N ALA A 301 -15.02 10.61 22.77
CA ALA A 301 -14.01 10.88 21.73
C ALA A 301 -14.51 11.74 20.57
N GLY A 302 -15.78 12.16 20.58
CA GLY A 302 -16.35 13.04 19.56
C GLY A 302 -16.70 12.36 18.23
N GLU A 303 -16.93 13.20 17.23
CA GLU A 303 -17.29 12.83 15.86
C GLU A 303 -16.12 13.05 14.88
N TYR A 304 -16.24 12.52 13.65
CA TYR A 304 -15.18 12.55 12.64
C TYR A 304 -14.49 13.91 12.44
N ASN A 305 -15.26 15.00 12.49
CA ASN A 305 -14.82 16.35 12.11
C ASN A 305 -14.59 17.29 13.31
N ASP A 306 -14.63 16.78 14.54
CA ASP A 306 -14.32 17.59 15.71
C ASP A 306 -12.81 17.94 15.74
N ALA A 307 -12.47 19.01 16.45
CA ALA A 307 -11.09 19.26 16.85
C ALA A 307 -10.78 18.53 18.19
N PRO A 308 -9.52 18.22 18.51
CA PRO A 308 -9.18 17.49 19.74
C PRO A 308 -9.75 18.13 21.01
N ASP A 309 -9.67 19.46 21.12
CA ASP A 309 -10.11 20.23 22.30
C ASP A 309 -11.64 20.37 22.42
N ASP A 310 -12.40 20.00 21.38
CA ASP A 310 -13.86 19.90 21.46
C ASP A 310 -14.32 18.60 22.12
N THR A 311 -13.39 17.67 22.37
CA THR A 311 -13.68 16.34 22.94
C THR A 311 -13.11 16.21 24.34
N ARG A 312 -13.78 15.45 25.20
CA ARG A 312 -13.22 15.11 26.52
C ARG A 312 -12.06 14.11 26.40
N PHE A 313 -12.11 13.24 25.40
CA PHE A 313 -11.08 12.21 25.25
C PHE A 313 -9.72 12.80 24.90
N PHE A 314 -9.66 13.79 24.00
CA PHE A 314 -8.40 14.31 23.44
C PHE A 314 -7.97 15.70 23.94
N ALA A 315 -8.78 16.42 24.73
CA ALA A 315 -8.47 17.78 25.16
C ALA A 315 -7.07 17.94 25.80
N ALA A 316 -6.34 18.99 25.39
CA ALA A 316 -4.97 19.27 25.85
C ALA A 316 -4.90 19.66 27.34
N ASP A 317 -5.84 20.49 27.83
CA ASP A 317 -5.74 21.22 29.11
C ASP A 317 -6.43 20.52 30.31
N GLY A 318 -6.54 19.19 30.30
CA GLY A 318 -7.31 18.46 31.30
C GLY A 318 -6.50 17.62 32.26
N ALA A 319 -6.45 18.01 33.55
CA ALA A 319 -6.42 17.02 34.64
C ALA A 319 -7.72 16.19 34.55
N GLY A 320 -7.75 15.19 33.66
CA GLY A 320 -8.94 14.39 33.36
C GLY A 320 -9.21 14.09 31.88
N ALA A 321 -8.33 14.47 30.94
CA ALA A 321 -8.46 14.04 29.54
C ALA A 321 -8.37 12.50 29.45
N THR A 322 -9.36 11.87 28.82
CA THR A 322 -9.54 10.42 28.95
C THR A 322 -8.33 9.64 28.42
N TYR A 323 -7.70 10.09 27.32
CA TYR A 323 -6.50 9.46 26.76
C TYR A 323 -5.30 9.37 27.73
N LEU A 324 -5.24 10.28 28.73
CA LEU A 324 -4.21 10.31 29.77
C LEU A 324 -4.62 9.58 31.06
N THR A 325 -5.82 8.99 31.13
CA THR A 325 -6.25 8.19 32.27
C THR A 325 -5.70 6.75 32.18
N GLU A 326 -5.77 5.99 33.28
CA GLU A 326 -5.46 4.54 33.25
C GLU A 326 -6.32 3.80 32.22
N LYS A 327 -7.63 4.09 32.20
CA LYS A 327 -8.59 3.51 31.24
C LYS A 327 -8.23 3.88 29.80
N GLY A 328 -7.95 5.16 29.51
CA GLY A 328 -7.63 5.59 28.16
C GLY A 328 -6.31 5.02 27.64
N ARG A 329 -5.26 4.98 28.48
CA ARG A 329 -3.99 4.32 28.14
C ARG A 329 -4.16 2.83 27.90
N PHE A 330 -4.97 2.16 28.70
CA PHE A 330 -5.30 0.75 28.50
C PHE A 330 -6.01 0.54 27.15
N PHE A 331 -7.05 1.33 26.88
CA PHE A 331 -7.78 1.27 25.61
C PHE A 331 -6.86 1.52 24.41
N LEU A 332 -6.06 2.59 24.42
CA LEU A 332 -5.16 2.93 23.31
C LEU A 332 -4.05 1.88 23.11
N THR A 333 -3.57 1.28 24.21
CA THR A 333 -2.61 0.17 24.14
C THR A 333 -3.26 -1.06 23.51
N TRP A 334 -4.46 -1.44 23.94
CA TRP A 334 -5.22 -2.54 23.34
C TRP A 334 -5.47 -2.27 21.85
N TYR A 335 -6.05 -1.11 21.50
CA TYR A 335 -6.46 -0.77 20.14
C TYR A 335 -5.30 -0.77 19.14
N SER A 336 -4.15 -0.19 19.54
CA SER A 336 -2.93 -0.21 18.72
C SER A 336 -2.26 -1.58 18.67
N SER A 337 -2.33 -2.37 19.74
CA SER A 337 -1.76 -3.73 19.78
C SER A 337 -2.50 -4.68 18.83
N LYS A 338 -3.84 -4.56 18.72
CA LYS A 338 -4.63 -5.33 17.74
C LYS A 338 -4.12 -5.12 16.30
N LEU A 339 -3.71 -3.90 15.97
CA LEU A 339 -3.16 -3.58 14.65
C LEU A 339 -1.79 -4.24 14.43
N ILE A 340 -0.91 -4.19 15.43
CA ILE A 340 0.41 -4.85 15.35
C ILE A 340 0.25 -6.38 15.22
N GLU A 341 -0.66 -6.99 16.00
CA GLU A 341 -0.98 -8.42 15.92
C GLU A 341 -1.52 -8.82 14.55
N HIS A 342 -2.44 -8.02 14.00
CA HIS A 342 -3.00 -8.24 12.66
C HIS A 342 -1.90 -8.26 11.59
N GLY A 343 -1.04 -7.22 11.59
CA GLY A 343 0.10 -7.12 10.69
C GLY A 343 1.05 -8.30 10.79
N ASP A 344 1.47 -8.66 12.02
CA ASP A 344 2.38 -9.79 12.27
C ASP A 344 1.82 -11.10 11.67
N ARG A 345 0.56 -11.39 11.93
CA ARG A 345 -0.04 -12.68 11.56
C ARG A 345 -0.23 -12.83 10.06
N ILE A 346 -0.69 -11.78 9.39
CA ILE A 346 -0.85 -11.81 7.93
C ILE A 346 0.52 -11.83 7.25
N LEU A 347 1.51 -11.10 7.75
CA LEU A 347 2.87 -11.14 7.21
C LEU A 347 3.57 -12.47 7.48
N ASP A 348 3.23 -13.17 8.57
CA ASP A 348 3.72 -14.52 8.82
C ASP A 348 3.19 -15.52 7.78
N GLU A 349 1.90 -15.40 7.39
CA GLU A 349 1.33 -16.15 6.27
C GLU A 349 1.96 -15.74 4.94
N ALA A 350 2.07 -14.45 4.63
CA ALA A 350 2.71 -13.96 3.41
C ALA A 350 4.15 -14.50 3.28
N ASN A 351 4.92 -14.48 4.37
CA ASN A 351 6.27 -15.03 4.40
C ASN A 351 6.29 -16.54 4.17
N ARG A 352 5.36 -17.30 4.77
CA ARG A 352 5.21 -18.75 4.51
C ARG A 352 4.91 -18.99 3.04
N VAL A 353 3.98 -18.20 2.49
CA VAL A 353 3.53 -18.31 1.11
C VAL A 353 4.65 -17.97 0.15
N PHE A 354 5.42 -16.90 0.32
CA PHE A 354 6.47 -16.49 -0.63
C PHE A 354 7.87 -17.01 -0.29
N LEU A 355 7.99 -17.93 0.67
CA LEU A 355 9.26 -18.52 1.09
C LEU A 355 10.08 -19.03 -0.10
N GLY A 356 11.33 -18.56 -0.21
CA GLY A 356 12.26 -18.93 -1.27
C GLY A 356 12.11 -18.15 -2.58
N CYS A 357 11.08 -17.33 -2.75
CA CYS A 357 10.98 -16.41 -3.89
C CYS A 357 11.95 -15.24 -3.71
N LYS A 358 12.53 -14.71 -4.80
CA LYS A 358 13.44 -13.55 -4.76
C LYS A 358 12.66 -12.23 -4.75
N VAL A 359 11.88 -12.04 -3.71
CA VAL A 359 11.04 -10.84 -3.48
C VAL A 359 11.27 -10.33 -2.07
N LYS A 360 10.95 -9.05 -1.85
CA LYS A 360 10.72 -8.51 -0.52
C LYS A 360 9.22 -8.58 -0.18
N LEU A 361 8.92 -8.60 1.11
CA LEU A 361 7.59 -8.28 1.60
C LEU A 361 7.59 -6.81 2.02
N ALA A 362 6.49 -6.11 1.81
CA ALA A 362 6.27 -4.77 2.31
C ALA A 362 4.94 -4.66 3.04
N ALA A 363 4.88 -3.72 3.97
CA ALA A 363 3.67 -3.28 4.64
C ALA A 363 3.58 -1.77 4.59
N LYS A 364 2.40 -1.27 4.24
CA LYS A 364 2.16 0.16 4.10
C LYS A 364 1.66 0.78 5.41
N VAL A 365 2.28 1.88 5.82
CA VAL A 365 1.90 2.68 6.99
C VAL A 365 1.50 4.07 6.51
N SER A 366 0.29 4.50 6.92
CA SER A 366 -0.28 5.79 6.53
C SER A 366 0.36 6.98 7.27
N GLY A 367 0.52 8.10 6.57
CA GLY A 367 1.07 9.34 7.07
C GLY A 367 -0.01 10.26 7.64
N ILE A 368 -0.39 10.02 8.89
CA ILE A 368 -1.43 10.82 9.57
C ILE A 368 -0.79 12.06 10.18
N HIS A 369 -0.62 13.09 9.34
CA HIS A 369 0.20 14.25 9.69
C HIS A 369 -0.57 15.37 10.40
N TRP A 370 -1.91 15.38 10.37
CA TRP A 370 -2.73 16.38 11.06
C TRP A 370 -2.89 16.02 12.54
N TRP A 371 -3.00 17.04 13.39
CA TRP A 371 -2.93 16.96 14.85
C TRP A 371 -1.63 16.40 15.43
N TYR A 372 -0.60 16.13 14.63
CA TYR A 372 0.70 15.67 15.12
C TYR A 372 1.36 16.68 16.07
N ARG A 373 1.09 17.99 15.91
CA ARG A 373 1.58 19.03 16.86
C ARG A 373 0.68 19.23 18.07
N HIS A 374 -0.50 18.61 18.08
CA HIS A 374 -1.37 18.64 19.25
C HIS A 374 -0.92 17.55 20.23
N PRO A 375 -0.82 17.80 21.54
CA PRO A 375 -0.29 16.82 22.51
C PRO A 375 -0.99 15.46 22.52
N SER A 376 -2.23 15.40 22.03
CA SER A 376 -3.00 14.15 21.95
C SER A 376 -2.76 13.34 20.69
N HIS A 377 -2.19 13.91 19.62
CA HIS A 377 -2.02 13.22 18.33
C HIS A 377 -3.32 12.56 17.84
N ALA A 378 -4.48 13.21 18.04
CA ALA A 378 -5.79 12.56 18.01
C ALA A 378 -6.06 11.72 16.75
N ALA A 379 -5.67 12.19 15.57
CA ALA A 379 -5.87 11.45 14.32
C ALA A 379 -4.98 10.21 14.21
N GLU A 380 -3.74 10.25 14.69
CA GLU A 380 -2.88 9.06 14.78
C GLU A 380 -3.51 8.03 15.73
N LEU A 381 -4.01 8.49 16.89
CA LEU A 381 -4.66 7.62 17.87
C LEU A 381 -5.90 6.93 17.29
N THR A 382 -6.80 7.65 16.61
CA THR A 382 -8.00 7.05 16.02
C THR A 382 -7.66 6.10 14.87
N ALA A 383 -6.61 6.38 14.10
CA ALA A 383 -6.08 5.50 13.06
C ALA A 383 -5.41 4.22 13.59
N GLY A 384 -5.14 4.15 14.90
CA GLY A 384 -4.54 2.99 15.58
C GLY A 384 -3.05 3.14 15.88
N TYR A 385 -2.43 4.26 15.50
CA TYR A 385 -1.05 4.56 15.85
C TYR A 385 -1.01 5.26 17.19
N TYR A 386 -0.64 4.52 18.24
CA TYR A 386 -0.53 5.10 19.57
C TYR A 386 0.78 5.88 19.73
N ASN A 387 0.91 6.96 18.96
CA ASN A 387 2.04 7.88 18.96
C ASN A 387 1.73 9.10 19.84
N LEU A 388 2.67 9.52 20.67
CA LEU A 388 2.64 10.73 21.48
C LEU A 388 4.08 11.25 21.66
N ASP A 389 4.28 12.51 22.06
CA ASP A 389 5.60 13.08 22.37
C ASP A 389 6.51 12.19 23.26
N GLY A 390 5.91 11.43 24.19
CA GLY A 390 6.62 10.54 25.10
C GLY A 390 6.50 9.05 24.78
N ARG A 391 5.91 8.67 23.65
CA ARG A 391 5.63 7.29 23.26
C ARG A 391 5.72 7.12 21.74
N ASP A 392 6.73 6.42 21.25
CA ASP A 392 6.86 6.12 19.83
C ASP A 392 5.81 5.06 19.40
N GLY A 393 4.86 5.48 18.55
CA GLY A 393 3.81 4.61 18.03
C GLY A 393 4.23 3.75 16.83
N TYR A 394 5.34 4.08 16.18
CA TYR A 394 5.77 3.49 14.90
C TYR A 394 6.92 2.50 15.06
N ALA A 395 7.80 2.70 16.03
CA ALA A 395 8.90 1.78 16.33
C ALA A 395 8.45 0.34 16.65
N PRO A 396 7.34 0.10 17.39
CA PRO A 396 6.80 -1.25 17.56
C PRO A 396 6.37 -1.91 16.24
N ILE A 397 5.84 -1.13 15.29
CA ILE A 397 5.48 -1.61 13.95
C ILE A 397 6.76 -2.00 13.19
N ALA A 398 7.77 -1.13 13.17
CA ALA A 398 9.06 -1.44 12.55
C ALA A 398 9.73 -2.69 13.15
N ARG A 399 9.67 -2.86 14.48
CA ARG A 399 10.18 -4.05 15.18
C ARG A 399 9.41 -5.31 14.80
N MET A 400 8.08 -5.22 14.65
CA MET A 400 7.27 -6.32 14.14
C MET A 400 7.69 -6.68 12.71
N LEU A 401 7.86 -5.71 11.81
CA LEU A 401 8.30 -5.97 10.44
C LEU A 401 9.69 -6.64 10.37
N ALA A 402 10.57 -6.32 11.32
CA ALA A 402 11.93 -6.88 11.39
C ALA A 402 11.97 -8.42 11.49
N ARG A 403 10.97 -9.05 12.14
CA ARG A 403 10.94 -10.53 12.22
C ARG A 403 10.54 -11.19 10.91
N HIS A 404 9.93 -10.50 9.95
CA HIS A 404 9.51 -11.05 8.66
C HIS A 404 10.59 -10.92 7.57
N ASP A 405 11.83 -11.33 7.87
CA ASP A 405 13.04 -11.15 7.03
C ASP A 405 13.29 -9.67 6.66
N GLY A 406 12.96 -8.77 7.59
CA GLY A 406 13.04 -7.33 7.39
C GLY A 406 12.07 -6.84 6.32
N ALA A 407 10.79 -7.13 6.49
CA ALA A 407 9.74 -6.60 5.63
C ALA A 407 9.86 -5.05 5.57
N VAL A 408 9.68 -4.51 4.38
CA VAL A 408 9.87 -3.08 4.10
C VAL A 408 8.71 -2.31 4.71
N LEU A 409 9.03 -1.26 5.47
CA LEU A 409 8.03 -0.29 5.90
C LEU A 409 7.86 0.74 4.77
N ASN A 410 6.76 0.69 4.04
CA ASN A 410 6.43 1.68 3.02
C ASN A 410 5.58 2.81 3.63
N PHE A 411 6.07 4.05 3.60
CA PHE A 411 5.46 5.19 4.27
C PHE A 411 5.06 6.31 3.29
N THR A 412 3.87 6.88 3.45
CA THR A 412 3.36 7.94 2.57
C THR A 412 3.72 9.36 3.07
N CYS A 413 3.23 10.40 2.39
CA CYS A 413 3.46 11.84 2.66
C CYS A 413 4.89 12.36 2.41
N ALA A 414 5.70 11.63 1.64
CA ALA A 414 7.11 11.97 1.44
C ALA A 414 7.34 13.29 0.66
N GLU A 415 6.30 13.83 0.02
CA GLU A 415 6.35 15.07 -0.75
C GLU A 415 5.90 16.31 0.04
N MET A 416 5.21 16.12 1.16
CA MET A 416 4.56 17.19 1.90
C MET A 416 5.55 18.03 2.72
N ARG A 417 5.22 19.32 2.87
CA ARG A 417 5.95 20.26 3.73
C ARG A 417 5.00 20.90 4.73
N ASN A 418 5.49 21.24 5.92
CA ASN A 418 4.68 21.85 6.97
C ASN A 418 4.06 23.17 6.52
N SER A 419 4.80 23.95 5.74
CA SER A 419 4.37 25.24 5.20
C SER A 419 3.29 25.16 4.13
N GLU A 420 2.92 23.96 3.67
CA GLU A 420 1.81 23.73 2.73
C GLU A 420 0.50 23.39 3.44
N GLN A 421 0.54 23.25 4.77
CA GLN A 421 -0.57 22.79 5.57
C GLN A 421 -1.26 23.98 6.27
N PRO A 422 -2.60 23.94 6.41
CA PRO A 422 -3.31 24.95 7.19
C PRO A 422 -2.87 24.91 8.66
N GLU A 423 -2.77 26.08 9.30
CA GLU A 423 -2.27 26.23 10.67
C GLU A 423 -3.20 25.52 11.67
N GLU A 424 -4.52 25.62 11.43
CA GLU A 424 -5.57 24.99 12.23
C GLU A 424 -5.50 23.46 12.26
N ALA A 425 -4.84 22.82 11.29
CA ALA A 425 -4.68 21.36 11.27
C ALA A 425 -3.60 20.86 12.24
N MET A 426 -2.81 21.77 12.85
CA MET A 426 -1.66 21.42 13.71
C MET A 426 -0.76 20.35 13.07
N SER A 427 -0.57 20.50 11.76
CA SER A 427 -0.01 19.48 10.89
C SER A 427 1.52 19.52 10.85
N ALA A 428 2.16 18.35 10.80
CA ALA A 428 3.62 18.21 10.79
C ALA A 428 4.13 17.02 9.93
N PRO A 429 3.86 17.02 8.61
CA PRO A 429 4.29 15.96 7.71
C PRO A 429 5.81 15.77 7.64
N GLU A 430 6.62 16.82 7.86
CA GLU A 430 8.08 16.67 7.78
C GLU A 430 8.64 15.91 8.99
N GLU A 431 8.10 16.19 10.18
CA GLU A 431 8.50 15.57 11.43
C GLU A 431 8.04 14.10 11.51
N ILE A 432 6.81 13.79 11.08
CA ILE A 432 6.32 12.40 11.08
C ILE A 432 7.12 11.52 10.10
N VAL A 433 7.45 12.01 8.89
CA VAL A 433 8.34 11.28 7.97
C VAL A 433 9.71 11.06 8.62
N GLN A 434 10.26 12.08 9.28
CA GLN A 434 11.53 11.96 9.98
C GLN A 434 11.48 10.91 11.10
N GLN A 435 10.40 10.87 11.89
CA GLN A 435 10.18 9.90 12.97
C GLN A 435 10.12 8.48 12.42
N VAL A 436 9.21 8.23 11.47
CA VAL A 436 8.92 6.87 10.97
C VAL A 436 10.12 6.26 10.25
N LEU A 437 10.79 7.02 9.38
CA LEU A 437 11.99 6.52 8.71
C LEU A 437 13.12 6.24 9.71
N SER A 438 13.26 7.08 10.74
CA SER A 438 14.24 6.84 11.81
C SER A 438 13.93 5.59 12.61
N ALA A 439 12.66 5.33 12.93
CA ALA A 439 12.22 4.14 13.62
C ALA A 439 12.55 2.87 12.82
N GLY A 440 12.26 2.87 11.50
CA GLY A 440 12.61 1.75 10.62
C GLY A 440 14.12 1.47 10.57
N TRP A 441 14.96 2.50 10.37
CA TRP A 441 16.41 2.33 10.34
C TRP A 441 16.99 1.86 11.68
N ARG A 442 16.43 2.28 12.82
CA ARG A 442 16.86 1.82 14.16
C ARG A 442 16.60 0.34 14.38
N GLU A 443 15.45 -0.15 13.94
CA GLU A 443 15.09 -1.56 14.01
C GLU A 443 15.79 -2.40 12.92
N GLY A 444 16.63 -1.75 12.09
CA GLY A 444 17.46 -2.42 11.08
C GLY A 444 16.69 -2.91 9.86
N ILE A 445 15.50 -2.34 9.60
CA ILE A 445 14.70 -2.67 8.43
C ILE A 445 14.87 -1.64 7.31
N GLU A 446 14.46 -2.06 6.12
CA GLU A 446 14.35 -1.17 4.97
C GLU A 446 13.08 -0.33 5.09
N VAL A 447 13.16 0.93 4.67
CA VAL A 447 12.02 1.85 4.60
C VAL A 447 11.88 2.34 3.15
N ALA A 448 10.67 2.39 2.64
CA ALA A 448 10.31 2.94 1.34
C ALA A 448 9.35 4.11 1.51
N CYS A 449 9.16 4.89 0.46
CA CYS A 449 8.29 6.06 0.51
C CYS A 449 7.35 6.19 -0.69
N GLU A 450 6.22 6.86 -0.44
CA GLU A 450 5.27 7.32 -1.45
C GLU A 450 4.94 8.81 -1.25
N ASN A 451 4.55 9.49 -2.33
CA ASN A 451 3.81 10.74 -2.19
C ASN A 451 2.32 10.47 -1.92
N ALA A 452 1.72 11.23 -1.01
CA ALA A 452 0.32 11.05 -0.63
C ALA A 452 -0.64 11.62 -1.67
N LEU A 453 -0.31 12.79 -2.25
CA LEU A 453 -1.16 13.48 -3.23
C LEU A 453 -0.45 13.62 -4.59
N PRO A 454 -1.20 13.69 -5.70
CA PRO A 454 -0.62 13.98 -7.01
C PRO A 454 0.09 15.34 -7.04
N ARG A 455 1.39 15.35 -7.36
CA ARG A 455 2.22 16.56 -7.40
C ARG A 455 3.17 16.52 -8.58
N TYR A 456 3.25 17.62 -9.34
CA TYR A 456 4.08 17.71 -10.55
C TYR A 456 5.14 18.82 -10.47
N ASP A 457 5.20 19.53 -9.34
CA ASP A 457 6.08 20.66 -9.09
C ASP A 457 7.45 20.26 -8.53
N ARG A 458 8.46 21.10 -8.75
CA ARG A 458 9.85 20.84 -8.36
C ARG A 458 10.01 20.86 -6.84
N ARG A 459 9.16 21.60 -6.13
CA ARG A 459 9.16 21.66 -4.67
C ARG A 459 8.82 20.31 -4.04
N ALA A 460 7.77 19.63 -4.51
CA ALA A 460 7.43 18.26 -4.10
C ALA A 460 8.56 17.26 -4.41
N TYR A 461 9.12 17.33 -5.63
CA TYR A 461 10.26 16.47 -6.01
C TYR A 461 11.48 16.66 -5.11
N ASN A 462 11.85 17.91 -4.79
CA ASN A 462 12.97 18.20 -3.88
C ASN A 462 12.72 17.68 -2.46
N GLN A 463 11.48 17.74 -1.98
CA GLN A 463 11.13 17.20 -0.67
C GLN A 463 11.26 15.67 -0.64
N MET A 464 10.76 14.98 -1.67
CA MET A 464 10.95 13.54 -1.81
C MET A 464 12.44 13.16 -1.91
N LEU A 465 13.24 13.92 -2.66
CA LEU A 465 14.70 13.72 -2.75
C LEU A 465 15.41 13.91 -1.41
N LYS A 466 14.98 14.89 -0.61
CA LYS A 466 15.46 15.10 0.75
C LYS A 466 15.16 13.89 1.62
N ASN A 467 13.94 13.39 1.58
CA ASN A 467 13.53 12.22 2.37
C ASN A 467 14.20 10.93 1.88
N ALA A 468 14.46 10.79 0.58
CA ALA A 468 15.12 9.62 0.00
C ALA A 468 16.57 9.46 0.47
N ARG A 469 17.27 10.57 0.68
CA ARG A 469 18.64 10.65 1.22
C ARG A 469 18.72 11.81 2.22
N PRO A 470 18.28 11.59 3.47
CA PRO A 470 18.17 12.67 4.48
C PRO A 470 19.49 13.34 4.82
N ASN A 471 20.63 12.70 4.51
CA ASN A 471 21.96 13.24 4.75
C ASN A 471 22.75 13.48 3.45
N GLY A 472 22.07 13.50 2.30
CA GLY A 472 22.68 13.70 0.99
C GLY A 472 23.39 12.47 0.44
N VAL A 473 24.17 12.68 -0.62
CA VAL A 473 25.03 11.68 -1.26
C VAL A 473 26.24 11.39 -0.37
N ASP A 474 26.48 10.11 -0.09
CA ASP A 474 27.64 9.64 0.66
C ASP A 474 28.72 9.11 -0.30
N LEU A 475 29.88 9.76 -0.32
CA LEU A 475 31.05 9.36 -1.10
C LEU A 475 32.13 8.67 -0.25
N GLY A 476 31.88 8.50 1.06
CA GLY A 476 32.80 7.96 2.04
C GLY A 476 32.48 6.52 2.44
N GLY A 477 33.42 5.60 2.21
CA GLY A 477 33.30 4.20 2.64
C GLY A 477 32.97 3.23 1.51
N GLY A 478 33.30 1.94 1.70
CA GLY A 478 33.03 0.86 0.75
C GLY A 478 31.64 0.22 0.90
N GLY A 479 30.72 0.90 1.60
CA GLY A 479 29.32 0.49 1.77
C GLY A 479 28.41 1.68 1.46
N GLY A 480 27.18 1.41 1.02
CA GLY A 480 26.22 2.47 0.67
C GLY A 480 25.90 3.45 1.82
N PRO A 481 25.21 4.56 1.54
CA PRO A 481 24.89 5.60 2.50
C PRO A 481 24.17 5.03 3.73
N ALA A 482 24.56 5.51 4.91
CA ALA A 482 24.03 5.02 6.19
C ALA A 482 22.50 5.15 6.31
N ARG A 483 21.91 6.16 5.66
CA ARG A 483 20.46 6.42 5.64
C ARG A 483 20.02 6.76 4.23
N ARG A 484 19.32 5.81 3.61
CA ARG A 484 18.76 5.90 2.26
C ARG A 484 17.53 5.01 2.21
N ILE A 485 16.43 5.50 1.66
CA ILE A 485 15.22 4.68 1.48
C ILE A 485 15.50 3.55 0.47
N ALA A 486 14.73 2.48 0.52
CA ALA A 486 14.88 1.32 -0.36
C ALA A 486 14.33 1.58 -1.75
N ALA A 487 13.21 2.30 -1.83
CA ALA A 487 12.57 2.72 -3.06
C ALA A 487 11.65 3.91 -2.78
N LEU A 488 11.34 4.66 -3.84
CA LEU A 488 10.21 5.59 -3.85
C LEU A 488 9.19 5.10 -4.89
N THR A 489 7.90 5.12 -4.55
CA THR A 489 6.82 4.87 -5.50
C THR A 489 6.02 6.15 -5.70
N TYR A 490 6.00 6.65 -6.94
CA TYR A 490 5.32 7.89 -7.30
C TYR A 490 3.84 7.65 -7.65
N LEU A 491 2.96 8.37 -6.98
CA LEU A 491 1.52 8.42 -7.21
C LEU A 491 1.18 9.60 -8.14
N ARG A 492 0.67 9.39 -9.35
CA ARG A 492 0.39 8.14 -10.10
C ARG A 492 0.67 8.38 -11.58
N LEU A 493 0.78 7.31 -12.37
CA LEU A 493 0.76 7.40 -13.83
C LEU A 493 -0.55 8.03 -14.31
N THR A 494 -0.44 9.18 -14.96
CA THR A 494 -1.54 9.90 -15.61
C THR A 494 -1.05 10.48 -16.93
N ASP A 495 -1.98 10.80 -17.83
CA ASP A 495 -1.62 11.55 -19.04
C ASP A 495 -0.98 12.90 -18.69
N GLU A 496 -1.46 13.53 -17.61
CA GLU A 496 -0.92 14.79 -17.10
C GLU A 496 0.56 14.68 -16.71
N LEU A 497 0.96 13.64 -15.97
CA LEU A 497 2.37 13.36 -15.64
C LEU A 497 3.24 13.31 -16.90
N LEU A 498 2.70 12.71 -17.96
CA LEU A 498 3.39 12.49 -19.21
C LEU A 498 3.32 13.70 -20.17
N THR A 499 2.82 14.87 -19.76
CA THR A 499 2.71 16.03 -20.67
C THR A 499 3.80 17.08 -20.46
N GLY A 500 4.30 17.63 -21.58
CA GLY A 500 5.13 18.83 -21.64
C GLY A 500 6.22 18.93 -20.56
N ASN A 501 6.19 20.03 -19.82
CA ASN A 501 7.12 20.29 -18.72
C ASN A 501 7.01 19.34 -17.53
N LYS A 502 5.82 18.83 -17.22
CA LYS A 502 5.63 17.91 -16.09
C LYS A 502 6.47 16.65 -16.29
N TYR A 503 6.46 16.13 -17.51
CA TYR A 503 7.30 15.00 -17.89
C TYR A 503 8.79 15.34 -17.90
N ARG A 504 9.18 16.56 -18.34
CA ARG A 504 10.58 17.01 -18.28
C ARG A 504 11.09 17.12 -16.83
N ALA A 505 10.29 17.71 -15.94
CA ALA A 505 10.60 17.82 -14.52
C ALA A 505 10.67 16.43 -13.87
N PHE A 506 9.72 15.54 -14.17
CA PHE A 506 9.71 14.17 -13.69
C PHE A 506 10.96 13.38 -14.12
N LYS A 507 11.41 13.49 -15.38
CA LYS A 507 12.67 12.88 -15.82
C LYS A 507 13.89 13.40 -15.04
N THR A 508 13.91 14.71 -14.75
CA THR A 508 14.97 15.29 -13.92
C THR A 508 14.93 14.71 -12.51
N PHE A 509 13.73 14.57 -11.94
CA PHE A 509 13.52 13.95 -10.64
C PHE A 509 13.99 12.49 -10.60
N VAL A 510 13.62 11.67 -11.60
CA VAL A 510 14.11 10.28 -11.74
C VAL A 510 15.64 10.25 -11.75
N ARG A 511 16.28 11.08 -12.58
CA ARG A 511 17.74 11.17 -12.64
C ARG A 511 18.37 11.56 -11.30
N LYS A 512 17.75 12.46 -10.54
CA LYS A 512 18.22 12.85 -9.19
C LYS A 512 17.99 11.76 -8.16
N MET A 513 16.90 10.98 -8.26
CA MET A 513 16.69 9.78 -7.44
C MET A 513 17.80 8.75 -7.68
N HIS A 514 18.26 8.64 -8.92
CA HIS A 514 19.37 7.78 -9.34
C HIS A 514 20.77 8.34 -9.02
N ALA A 515 20.87 9.41 -8.23
CA ALA A 515 22.14 10.07 -7.91
C ALA A 515 22.91 10.48 -9.18
N ASP A 516 22.20 11.05 -10.16
CA ASP A 516 22.70 11.44 -11.49
C ASP A 516 23.27 10.29 -12.34
N GLN A 517 23.10 9.04 -11.92
CA GLN A 517 23.46 7.86 -12.69
C GLN A 517 22.38 7.53 -13.73
N GLU A 518 22.78 6.82 -14.77
CA GLU A 518 21.83 6.19 -15.70
C GLU A 518 21.08 5.06 -14.99
N TYR A 519 19.96 4.63 -15.58
CA TYR A 519 19.19 3.49 -15.09
C TYR A 519 20.08 2.25 -14.87
N CYS A 520 19.98 1.64 -13.68
CA CYS A 520 20.70 0.43 -13.32
C CYS A 520 19.73 -0.73 -13.14
N ALA A 521 19.78 -1.71 -14.04
CA ALA A 521 18.83 -2.83 -14.05
C ALA A 521 19.06 -3.87 -12.94
N ASP A 522 20.26 -3.91 -12.36
CA ASP A 522 20.66 -4.92 -11.37
C ASP A 522 20.78 -4.29 -9.97
N PRO A 523 19.82 -4.58 -9.06
CA PRO A 523 19.86 -4.09 -7.68
C PRO A 523 21.12 -4.43 -6.90
N ALA A 524 21.87 -5.46 -7.28
CA ALA A 524 23.12 -5.80 -6.62
C ALA A 524 24.18 -4.70 -6.79
N GLN A 525 24.17 -3.95 -7.90
CA GLN A 525 25.16 -2.91 -8.17
C GLN A 525 24.99 -1.66 -7.29
N TYR A 526 23.80 -1.45 -6.73
CA TYR A 526 23.51 -0.35 -5.80
C TYR A 526 23.16 -0.84 -4.37
N PHE A 527 23.74 -1.99 -3.98
CA PHE A 527 23.67 -2.57 -2.64
C PHE A 527 22.25 -2.97 -2.18
N ARG A 528 21.42 -3.44 -3.11
CA ARG A 528 20.03 -3.89 -2.86
C ARG A 528 19.75 -5.25 -3.50
N ALA A 529 20.72 -6.15 -3.48
CA ALA A 529 20.56 -7.49 -4.06
C ALA A 529 19.32 -8.21 -3.47
N LEU A 530 18.41 -8.64 -4.33
CA LEU A 530 17.27 -9.46 -3.93
C LEU A 530 17.72 -10.89 -3.66
N LYS A 531 17.60 -11.31 -2.41
CA LYS A 531 17.83 -12.68 -1.96
C LYS A 531 16.50 -13.46 -1.93
N PRO A 532 16.54 -14.80 -2.03
CA PRO A 532 15.38 -15.63 -1.69
C PRO A 532 14.87 -15.28 -0.28
N LEU A 533 13.57 -15.05 -0.15
CA LEU A 533 12.93 -14.72 1.11
C LEU A 533 13.17 -15.85 2.12
N GLU A 534 13.67 -15.50 3.30
CA GLU A 534 13.87 -16.45 4.41
C GLU A 534 12.63 -16.52 5.29
N ARG A 535 12.48 -17.62 6.04
CA ARG A 535 11.36 -17.76 6.96
C ARG A 535 11.43 -16.70 8.06
N SER A 536 10.28 -16.14 8.43
CA SER A 536 10.14 -15.26 9.59
C SER A 536 10.83 -15.85 10.82
N ARG A 537 11.46 -14.98 11.61
CA ARG A 537 12.05 -15.31 12.92
C ARG A 537 10.94 -15.78 13.88
N PRO A 538 11.22 -16.18 15.13
CA PRO A 538 10.17 -16.44 16.11
C PRO A 538 9.30 -15.21 16.39
N ALA A 539 8.04 -15.43 16.78
CA ALA A 539 7.14 -14.34 17.16
C ALA A 539 7.72 -13.56 18.35
N ILE A 540 7.58 -12.23 18.32
CA ILE A 540 8.04 -11.34 19.38
C ILE A 540 6.83 -11.07 20.29
N PRO A 541 6.90 -11.38 21.58
CA PRO A 541 5.84 -11.05 22.53
C PRO A 541 5.49 -9.54 22.52
N MET A 542 4.21 -9.20 22.70
CA MET A 542 3.75 -7.81 22.61
C MET A 542 4.45 -6.89 23.61
N ASP A 543 4.72 -7.35 24.84
CA ASP A 543 5.47 -6.58 25.83
C ASP A 543 6.87 -6.18 25.33
N GLN A 544 7.56 -7.08 24.61
CA GLN A 544 8.86 -6.78 23.99
C GLN A 544 8.76 -5.89 22.75
N LEU A 545 7.66 -5.98 21.98
CA LEU A 545 7.39 -5.03 20.90
C LEU A 545 7.19 -3.62 21.47
N LEU A 546 6.45 -3.52 22.58
CA LEU A 546 6.13 -2.25 23.23
C LEU A 546 7.31 -1.62 23.98
N GLU A 547 8.40 -2.35 24.25
CA GLU A 547 9.66 -1.73 24.70
C GLU A 547 10.17 -0.68 23.69
N ALA A 548 9.88 -0.87 22.40
CA ALA A 548 10.21 0.06 21.32
C ALA A 548 9.50 1.41 21.43
N THR A 549 8.46 1.52 22.26
CA THR A 549 7.74 2.78 22.48
C THR A 549 8.56 3.83 23.23
N SER A 550 9.71 3.45 23.79
CA SER A 550 10.63 4.37 24.44
C SER A 550 11.07 5.45 23.43
N PRO A 551 10.86 6.74 23.73
CA PRO A 551 11.13 7.80 22.77
C PRO A 551 12.62 7.95 22.50
N GLU A 552 12.99 8.02 21.22
CA GLU A 552 14.34 8.33 20.77
C GLU A 552 14.31 9.48 19.73
N ALA A 553 15.13 10.50 19.97
CA ALA A 553 15.21 11.67 19.09
C ALA A 553 15.51 11.25 17.64
N PRO A 554 14.69 11.59 16.64
CA PRO A 554 14.85 11.10 15.26
C PRO A 554 16.22 11.47 14.68
N TYR A 555 16.69 10.70 13.70
CA TYR A 555 17.94 11.03 13.03
C TYR A 555 17.82 12.39 12.33
N PRO A 556 18.86 13.24 12.39
CA PRO A 556 18.79 14.57 11.80
C PRO A 556 18.71 14.48 10.28
N PHE A 557 17.78 15.22 9.69
CA PHE A 557 17.67 15.39 8.24
C PHE A 557 18.27 16.74 7.86
N ALA A 558 18.89 16.81 6.69
CA ALA A 558 19.33 18.07 6.10
C ALA A 558 18.10 18.96 5.82
N ALA A 559 18.30 20.28 5.82
CA ALA A 559 17.21 21.22 5.56
C ALA A 559 16.67 21.10 4.11
N GLU A 560 17.56 20.81 3.17
CA GLU A 560 17.28 20.67 1.74
C GLU A 560 18.07 19.49 1.16
N THR A 561 17.62 18.97 0.02
CA THR A 561 18.38 17.97 -0.74
C THR A 561 19.60 18.60 -1.43
N ASP A 562 20.71 17.87 -1.47
CA ASP A 562 21.89 18.19 -2.25
C ASP A 562 21.75 17.85 -3.75
N MET A 563 20.72 17.07 -4.11
CA MET A 563 20.44 16.60 -5.46
C MET A 563 19.20 17.29 -6.05
N SER A 564 19.10 18.60 -5.90
CA SER A 564 17.90 19.35 -6.29
C SER A 564 17.58 19.25 -7.79
N VAL A 565 16.29 19.19 -8.10
CA VAL A 565 15.78 19.43 -9.46
C VAL A 565 15.67 20.93 -9.78
N GLY A 566 16.20 21.84 -8.97
CA GLY A 566 16.00 23.29 -9.09
C GLY A 566 14.76 23.77 -8.32
N GLY A 567 14.60 25.09 -8.20
CA GLY A 567 13.50 25.74 -7.46
C GLY A 567 12.69 26.71 -8.33
N ASP A 568 12.13 27.75 -7.73
CA ASP A 568 11.20 28.70 -8.34
C ASP A 568 11.67 29.29 -9.69
N LEU A 569 12.98 29.54 -9.85
CA LEU A 569 13.54 30.04 -11.10
C LEU A 569 13.46 29.00 -12.23
N ALA A 570 13.68 27.72 -11.92
CA ALA A 570 13.54 26.64 -12.90
C ALA A 570 12.07 26.44 -13.28
N GLU A 571 11.14 26.56 -12.32
CA GLU A 571 9.70 26.52 -12.61
C GLU A 571 9.25 27.70 -13.48
N LEU A 572 9.78 28.90 -13.24
CA LEU A 572 9.50 30.07 -14.07
C LEU A 572 10.00 29.86 -15.51
N ILE A 573 11.20 29.29 -15.68
CA ILE A 573 11.76 28.97 -16.99
C ILE A 573 10.88 27.95 -17.70
N ASP A 574 10.47 26.88 -17.01
CA ASP A 574 9.55 25.88 -17.54
C ASP A 574 8.25 26.56 -18.00
N TRP A 575 7.60 27.37 -17.15
CA TRP A 575 6.39 28.09 -17.51
C TRP A 575 6.53 28.98 -18.75
N VAL A 576 7.67 29.64 -18.93
CA VAL A 576 7.95 30.43 -20.13
C VAL A 576 8.03 29.52 -21.36
N PHE A 577 8.70 28.37 -21.27
CA PHE A 577 8.78 27.41 -22.37
C PHE A 577 7.41 26.84 -22.75
N ASP A 578 6.54 26.50 -21.79
CA ASP A 578 5.18 26.01 -22.09
C ASP A 578 4.37 27.07 -22.85
N LYS A 579 4.49 28.35 -22.45
CA LYS A 579 3.81 29.45 -23.15
C LYS A 579 4.35 29.67 -24.56
N VAL A 580 5.64 29.47 -24.78
CA VAL A 580 6.26 29.60 -26.11
C VAL A 580 5.85 28.44 -27.00
N GLU A 581 5.89 27.19 -26.51
CA GLU A 581 5.43 26.01 -27.25
C GLU A 581 3.94 26.16 -27.66
N TRP A 582 3.08 26.67 -26.77
CA TRP A 582 1.66 26.94 -27.08
C TRP A 582 1.44 28.01 -28.18
N ILE A 583 2.36 28.98 -28.32
CA ILE A 583 2.27 30.00 -29.38
C ILE A 583 2.62 29.43 -30.76
N PHE A 584 3.37 28.33 -30.80
CA PHE A 584 3.89 27.72 -32.04
C PHE A 584 3.22 26.38 -32.41
N SER A 585 2.33 25.86 -31.57
CA SER A 585 1.41 24.74 -31.83
C SER A 585 0.02 25.23 -32.19
#